data_AF-A0A3B9XJ38-F1
#
_entry.id   AF-A0A3B9XJ38-F1
#
_cell.length_a   1.000
_cell.length_b   1.000
_cell.length_c   1.000
_cell.angle_alpha   90.00
_cell.angle_beta   90.00
_cell.angle_gamma   90.00
#
_symmetry.space_group_name_H-M   'P 1'
#
loop_
_entity.id
_entity.type
_entity.pdbx_description
1 polymer ?
#
loop_
_entity_poly.entity_id
_entity_poly.type
_entity_poly.pdbx_seq_one_letter_code
_entity_poly.pdbx_strand_id
1 'polypeptide(L)'
;MSVMHSEGLHFGRRCKTPVILQSEAAECGLACLAMVANHHGLNTDLTHLRRQISISSQGSTLSQLMEFASRLDLLGRPLRAELDSLDQVALPAILHW
;
A
#
# COMPACT_ATOMS: atom_id res chain seq x y z
N MET A 1 24.22 -20.74 11.21
CA MET A 1 23.68 -20.71 9.84
C MET A 1 22.19 -20.96 9.93
N SER A 2 21.40 -20.04 9.38
CA SER A 2 19.92 -19.99 9.30
C SER A 2 19.14 -20.06 10.61
N VAL A 3 18.92 -18.88 11.19
CA VAL A 3 17.73 -18.61 12.01
C VAL A 3 16.49 -18.69 11.12
N MET A 4 15.64 -19.67 11.38
CA MET A 4 14.29 -19.76 10.84
C MET A 4 13.44 -18.63 11.43
N HIS A 5 13.09 -17.63 10.63
CA HIS A 5 12.03 -16.69 10.97
C HIS A 5 10.70 -17.40 10.71
N SER A 6 10.15 -18.01 11.75
CA SER A 6 8.76 -18.46 11.78
C SER A 6 7.85 -17.23 11.86
N GLU A 7 7.48 -16.69 10.70
CA GLU A 7 6.44 -15.66 10.62
C GLU A 7 5.08 -16.32 10.86
N GLY A 8 4.48 -15.99 12.00
CA GLY A 8 3.13 -16.41 12.33
C GLY A 8 2.16 -15.83 11.32
N LEU A 9 1.55 -16.70 10.51
CA LEU A 9 0.42 -16.34 9.66
C LEU A 9 -0.76 -15.94 10.58
N HIS A 10 -0.97 -14.64 10.75
CA HIS A 10 -2.13 -14.08 11.46
C HIS A 10 -3.41 -14.22 10.60
N PHE A 11 -3.88 -15.46 10.40
CA PHE A 11 -5.21 -15.73 9.85
C PHE A 11 -6.27 -15.44 10.92
N GLY A 12 -6.96 -14.30 10.82
CA GLY A 12 -8.27 -14.16 11.48
C GLY A 12 -8.58 -12.84 12.18
N ARG A 13 -7.73 -11.81 12.13
CA ARG A 13 -8.13 -10.48 12.63
C ARG A 13 -8.57 -9.63 11.45
N ARG A 14 -9.81 -9.09 11.49
CA ARG A 14 -10.14 -7.91 10.66
C ARG A 14 -9.23 -6.79 11.12
N CYS A 15 -8.09 -6.61 10.46
CA CYS A 15 -7.20 -5.50 10.73
C CYS A 15 -7.86 -4.24 10.19
N LYS A 16 -8.09 -3.27 11.06
CA LYS A 16 -8.51 -1.93 10.62
C LYS A 16 -7.33 -1.35 9.85
N THR A 17 -7.56 -0.87 8.63
CA THR A 17 -6.54 -0.13 7.88
C THR A 17 -6.16 1.12 8.70
N PRO A 18 -4.89 1.30 9.09
CA PRO A 18 -4.48 2.47 9.84
C PRO A 18 -4.58 3.72 8.97
N VAL A 19 -4.76 4.88 9.62
CA VAL A 19 -4.73 6.16 8.92
C VAL A 19 -3.31 6.70 8.98
N ILE A 20 -2.71 6.91 7.81
CA ILE A 20 -1.40 7.55 7.66
C ILE A 20 -1.62 8.81 6.82
N LEU A 21 -1.30 9.97 7.40
CA LEU A 21 -1.47 11.25 6.73
C LEU A 21 -0.23 11.58 5.89
N GLN A 22 -0.46 11.99 4.65
CA GLN A 22 0.59 12.54 3.79
C GLN A 22 1.17 13.81 4.42
N SER A 23 2.49 13.95 4.42
CA SER A 23 3.16 15.18 4.86
C SER A 23 3.39 16.16 3.70
N GLU A 24 3.46 15.65 2.47
CA GLU A 24 3.61 16.44 1.26
C GLU A 24 2.46 16.18 0.27
N ALA A 25 2.19 17.17 -0.60
CA ALA A 25 1.08 17.11 -1.56
C ALA A 25 1.21 15.94 -2.56
N ALA A 26 2.45 15.61 -2.96
CA ALA A 26 2.75 14.59 -3.96
C ALA A 26 2.67 13.14 -3.44
N GLU A 27 2.42 12.93 -2.15
CA GLU A 27 2.61 11.63 -1.50
C GLU A 27 1.34 10.84 -1.25
N CYS A 28 0.20 11.29 -1.75
CA CYS A 28 -1.08 10.62 -1.54
C CYS A 28 -1.02 9.12 -1.88
N GLY A 29 -0.40 8.76 -3.01
CA GLY A 29 -0.22 7.36 -3.42
C GLY A 29 0.67 6.56 -2.46
N LEU A 30 1.75 7.17 -1.96
CA LEU A 30 2.68 6.51 -1.03
C LEU A 30 2.05 6.32 0.35
N ALA A 31 1.28 7.30 0.82
CA ALA A 31 0.51 7.19 2.06
C ALA A 31 -0.52 6.06 1.94
N CYS A 32 -1.23 5.96 0.82
CA CYS A 32 -2.15 4.85 0.54
C CYS A 32 -1.43 3.49 0.55
N LEU A 33 -0.28 3.36 -0.11
CA LEU A 33 0.52 2.14 -0.07
C LEU A 33 0.95 1.78 1.35
N ALA A 34 1.41 2.74 2.15
CA ALA A 34 1.77 2.52 3.54
C ALA A 34 0.57 2.00 4.35
N MET A 35 -0.62 2.58 4.17
CA MET A 35 -1.84 2.13 4.84
C MET A 35 -2.21 0.69 4.47
N VAL A 36 -2.17 0.35 3.18
CA VAL A 36 -2.45 -1.01 2.68
C VAL A 36 -1.40 -2.01 3.18
N ALA A 37 -0.12 -1.64 3.15
CA ALA A 37 0.96 -2.51 3.61
C ALA A 37 0.82 -2.83 5.11
N ASN A 38 0.54 -1.80 5.94
CA ASN A 38 0.29 -2.00 7.37
C ASN A 38 -0.98 -2.81 7.64
N HIS A 39 -2.02 -2.69 6.80
CA HIS A 39 -3.20 -3.56 6.90
C HIS A 39 -2.83 -5.05 6.76
N HIS A 40 -1.88 -5.36 5.86
CA HIS A 40 -1.35 -6.71 5.65
C HIS A 40 -0.21 -7.11 6.59
N GLY A 41 0.10 -6.29 7.61
CA GLY A 41 1.09 -6.61 8.64
C GLY A 41 2.49 -6.05 8.40
N LEU A 42 2.73 -5.32 7.30
CA LEU A 42 4.00 -4.63 7.07
C LEU A 42 4.06 -3.37 7.95
N ASN A 43 4.84 -3.42 9.03
CA ASN A 43 5.04 -2.27 9.91
C ASN A 43 5.95 -1.22 9.24
N THR A 44 5.35 -0.25 8.53
CA THR A 44 6.08 0.78 7.76
C THR A 44 5.45 2.17 7.91
N ASP A 45 6.19 3.21 7.56
CA ASP A 45 5.73 4.60 7.57
C ASP A 45 6.28 5.39 6.36
N LEU A 46 5.81 6.62 6.16
CA LEU A 46 6.28 7.46 5.05
C LEU A 46 7.78 7.77 5.14
N THR A 47 8.34 7.90 6.34
CA THR A 47 9.77 8.18 6.54
C THR A 47 10.62 7.01 6.06
N HIS A 48 10.20 5.77 6.35
CA HIS A 48 10.84 4.57 5.88
C HIS A 48 10.75 4.45 4.35
N LEU A 49 9.54 4.62 3.80
CA LEU A 49 9.31 4.48 2.37
C LEU A 49 10.08 5.52 1.55
N ARG A 50 10.18 6.78 2.00
CA ARG A 50 10.97 7.84 1.34
C ARG A 50 12.46 7.52 1.18
N ARG A 51 13.03 6.69 2.06
CA ARG A 51 14.44 6.26 1.94
C ARG A 51 14.66 5.30 0.79
N GLN A 52 13.59 4.65 0.33
CA GLN A 52 13.64 3.62 -0.70
C GLN A 52 13.03 4.13 -2.02
N ILE A 53 12.01 4.97 -1.93
CA ILE A 53 11.19 5.42 -3.05
C ILE A 53 11.31 6.94 -3.18
N SER A 54 11.71 7.39 -4.38
CA SER A 54 11.71 8.81 -4.73
C SER A 54 10.43 9.15 -5.49
N ILE A 55 9.72 10.17 -5.01
CA ILE A 55 8.47 10.64 -5.62
C ILE A 55 8.73 11.96 -6.34
N SER A 56 8.10 12.13 -7.51
CA SER A 56 8.13 13.39 -8.24
C SER A 56 7.29 14.45 -7.53
N SER A 57 7.63 15.72 -7.69
CA SER A 57 6.79 16.83 -7.21
C SER A 57 5.37 16.83 -7.82
N GLN A 58 5.17 16.13 -8.95
CA GLN A 58 3.87 15.94 -9.60
C GLN A 58 3.08 14.73 -9.04
N GLY A 59 3.63 14.00 -8.07
CA GLY A 59 3.04 12.78 -7.52
C GLY A 59 3.55 11.50 -8.18
N SER A 60 2.75 10.44 -8.11
CA SER A 60 3.08 9.11 -8.63
C SER A 60 2.04 8.66 -9.65
N THR A 61 2.50 8.09 -10.76
CA THR A 61 1.64 7.41 -11.74
C THR A 61 1.19 6.04 -11.21
N LEU A 62 0.13 5.46 -11.77
CA LEU A 62 -0.30 4.10 -11.45
C LEU A 62 0.82 3.07 -11.67
N SER A 63 1.60 3.21 -12.75
CA SER A 63 2.73 2.30 -13.03
C SER A 63 3.79 2.36 -11.92
N GLN A 64 4.14 3.56 -11.45
CA GLN A 64 5.06 3.73 -10.33
C GLN A 64 4.47 3.16 -9.04
N LEU A 65 3.17 3.38 -8.80
CA LEU A 65 2.49 2.83 -7.62
C LEU A 65 2.56 1.30 -7.59
N MET A 66 2.40 0.65 -8.75
CA MET A 66 2.54 -0.80 -8.92
C MET A 66 3.98 -1.28 -8.70
N GLU A 67 4.96 -0.54 -9.19
CA GLU A 67 6.38 -0.82 -8.93
C GLU A 67 6.69 -0.73 -7.43
N PHE A 68 6.22 0.34 -6.77
CA PHE A 68 6.43 0.55 -5.33
C PHE A 68 5.74 -0.52 -4.50
N ALA A 69 4.52 -0.94 -4.87
CA ALA A 69 3.84 -2.06 -4.23
C ALA A 69 4.66 -3.35 -4.33
N SER A 70 5.22 -3.63 -5.50
CA SER A 70 6.06 -4.82 -5.73
C SER A 70 7.31 -4.81 -4.85
N ARG A 71 7.90 -3.64 -4.58
CA ARG A 71 9.04 -3.48 -3.66
C ARG A 71 8.69 -3.69 -2.19
N LEU A 72 7.39 -3.70 -1.85
CA LEU A 72 6.85 -4.02 -0.53
C LEU A 72 6.28 -5.45 -0.46
N ASP A 73 6.61 -6.29 -1.45
CA ASP A 73 6.08 -7.65 -1.61
C ASP A 73 4.54 -7.71 -1.69
N LEU A 74 3.92 -6.63 -2.18
CA LEU A 74 2.49 -6.55 -2.45
C LEU A 74 2.21 -6.76 -3.93
N LEU A 75 1.21 -7.58 -4.23
CA LEU A 75 0.68 -7.76 -5.57
C LEU A 75 -0.64 -7.01 -5.72
N GLY A 76 -0.63 -5.94 -6.52
CA GLY A 76 -1.83 -5.20 -6.90
C GLY A 76 -2.42 -5.69 -8.22
N ARG A 77 -3.72 -5.48 -8.42
CA ARG A 77 -4.36 -5.61 -9.73
C ARG A 77 -4.91 -4.24 -10.16
N PRO A 78 -4.27 -3.53 -11.10
CA PRO A 78 -4.84 -2.31 -11.64
C PRO A 78 -6.12 -2.65 -12.40
N LEU A 79 -7.21 -1.96 -12.09
CA LEU A 79 -8.50 -2.18 -12.72
C LEU A 79 -9.26 -0.86 -12.82
N ARG A 80 -10.09 -0.76 -13.87
CA ARG A 80 -11.13 0.25 -13.97
C ARG A 80 -12.43 -0.39 -13.53
N ALA A 81 -13.08 0.17 -12.51
CA ALA A 81 -14.40 -0.24 -12.05
C ALA A 81 -15.37 0.91 -12.22
N GLU A 82 -16.60 0.58 -12.63
CA GLU A 82 -17.74 1.49 -12.58
C GLU A 82 -18.34 1.47 -11.17
N LEU A 83 -19.10 2.51 -10.81
CA LEU A 83 -19.64 2.67 -9.45
C LEU A 83 -20.46 1.46 -8.99
N ASP A 84 -21.26 0.89 -9.88
CA ASP A 84 -22.13 -0.27 -9.60
C ASP A 84 -21.36 -1.57 -9.34
N SER A 85 -20.05 -1.60 -9.61
CA SER A 85 -19.18 -2.76 -9.41
C SER A 85 -18.19 -2.59 -8.26
N LEU A 86 -18.26 -1.47 -7.51
CA LEU A 86 -17.31 -1.18 -6.42
C LEU A 86 -17.44 -2.15 -5.24
N ASP A 87 -18.63 -2.71 -5.01
CA ASP A 87 -18.91 -3.71 -3.98
C ASP A 87 -18.20 -5.05 -4.22
N GLN A 88 -17.77 -5.31 -5.45
CA GLN A 88 -17.03 -6.50 -5.87
C GLN A 88 -15.51 -6.35 -5.75
N VAL A 89 -15.02 -5.16 -5.39
CA VAL A 89 -13.58 -4.89 -5.25
C VAL A 89 -13.06 -5.43 -3.92
N ALA A 90 -11.98 -6.22 -3.96
CA ALA A 90 -11.30 -6.70 -2.77
C ALA A 90 -10.72 -5.53 -1.95
N LEU A 91 -10.88 -5.58 -0.63
CA LEU A 91 -10.43 -4.54 0.29
C LEU A 91 -9.20 -4.99 1.11
N PRO A 92 -8.31 -4.06 1.50
CA PRO A 92 -8.34 -2.62 1.19
C PRO A 92 -7.96 -2.33 -0.27
N ALA A 93 -8.54 -1.29 -0.85
CA ALA A 93 -8.27 -0.85 -2.22
C ALA A 93 -7.84 0.63 -2.24
N ILE A 94 -6.99 0.98 -3.21
CA ILE A 94 -6.60 2.36 -3.49
C ILE A 94 -7.44 2.86 -4.66
N LEU A 95 -8.22 3.91 -4.44
CA LEU A 95 -9.02 4.56 -5.48
C LEU A 95 -8.30 5.84 -5.95
N HIS A 96 -8.33 6.09 -7.25
CA HIS A 96 -7.86 7.34 -7.83
C HIS A 96 -8.99 8.39 -7.82
N TRP A 97 -8.62 9.64 -7.54
CA TRP A 97 -9.47 10.84 -7.58
C TRP A 97 -8.85 11.83 -8.57
#